data_AF-A0A538STE0-F1
#
_entry.id   AF-A0A538STE0-F1
#
_cell.length_a   1.000
_cell.length_b   1.000
_cell.length_c   1.000
_cell.angle_alpha   90.00
_cell.angle_beta   90.00
_cell.angle_gamma   90.00
#
_symmetry.space_group_name_H-M   'P 1'
#
loop_
_entity.id
_entity.type
_entity.pdbx_description
1 polymer ?
#
loop_
_entity_poly.entity_id
_entity_poly.type
_entity_poly.pdbx_seq_one_letter_code
_entity_poly.pdbx_strand_id
1 'polypeptide(L)'
;KLTRASVAKVFTGDIEGEGQVEYLMMYRGDGSATFVGLERFVGRIGSKAGSFVLQRTGTFENGQAKESYSVIPGSATGDLLGLRGDGSSAVGHGMEHPFELNYEFV
;
A
#
# COMPACT_ATOMS: atom_id res chain seq x y z
N LYS A 1 -7.94 -7.20 20.25
CA LYS A 1 -9.14 -7.40 19.37
C LYS A 1 -8.66 -7.59 17.93
N LEU A 2 -9.15 -8.63 17.24
CA LEU A 2 -8.87 -8.82 15.81
C LEU A 2 -9.97 -8.18 14.96
N THR A 3 -9.59 -7.53 13.86
CA THR A 3 -10.53 -6.94 12.90
C THR A 3 -10.05 -7.13 11.47
N ARG A 4 -10.97 -6.91 10.53
CA ARG A 4 -10.72 -6.84 9.09
C ARG A 4 -11.29 -5.55 8.53
N ALA A 5 -10.66 -5.02 7.48
CA ALA A 5 -11.13 -3.84 6.78
C ALA A 5 -10.85 -3.96 5.29
N SER A 6 -11.81 -3.51 4.49
CA SER A 6 -11.68 -3.34 3.04
C SER A 6 -11.68 -1.85 2.76
N VAL A 7 -10.67 -1.34 2.07
CA VAL A 7 -10.48 0.10 1.85
C VAL A 7 -10.15 0.36 0.39
N ALA A 8 -10.88 1.29 -0.22
CA ALA A 8 -10.58 1.83 -1.54
C ALA A 8 -9.65 3.05 -1.40
N LYS A 9 -8.68 3.19 -2.31
CA LYS A 9 -7.75 4.31 -2.40
C LYS A 9 -7.71 4.86 -3.82
N VAL A 10 -7.46 6.16 -3.93
CA VAL A 10 -7.19 6.83 -5.21
C VAL A 10 -5.77 7.35 -5.16
N PHE A 11 -5.01 7.05 -6.20
CA PHE A 11 -3.64 7.50 -6.39
C PHE A 11 -3.61 8.58 -7.46
N THR A 12 -2.87 9.65 -7.21
CA THR A 12 -2.69 10.78 -8.13
C THR A 12 -1.21 11.16 -8.21
N GLY A 13 -0.81 11.78 -9.32
CA GLY A 13 0.59 12.13 -9.61
C GLY A 13 1.23 11.14 -10.58
N ASP A 14 2.53 10.84 -10.39
CA ASP A 14 3.28 9.93 -11.27
C ASP A 14 2.75 8.50 -11.26
N ILE A 15 2.12 8.10 -10.14
CA ILE A 15 1.38 6.86 -9.98
C ILE A 15 -0.08 7.24 -9.87
N GLU A 16 -0.86 6.90 -10.90
CA GLU A 16 -2.27 7.29 -10.99
C GLU A 16 -3.15 6.07 -11.22
N GLY A 17 -4.21 5.94 -10.42
CA GLY A 17 -5.12 4.80 -10.49
C GLY A 17 -5.88 4.57 -9.20
N GLU A 18 -6.41 3.36 -9.07
CA GLU A 18 -7.22 2.94 -7.93
C GLU A 18 -6.57 1.77 -7.20
N GLY A 19 -6.67 1.77 -5.87
CA GLY A 19 -6.22 0.69 -5.00
C GLY A 19 -7.39 0.09 -4.23
N GLN A 20 -7.41 -1.23 -4.10
CA GLN A 20 -8.29 -1.92 -3.16
C GLN A 20 -7.44 -2.76 -2.21
N VAL A 21 -7.50 -2.45 -0.92
CA VAL A 21 -6.75 -3.15 0.12
C VAL A 21 -7.65 -3.91 1.08
N GLU A 22 -7.25 -5.13 1.38
CA GLU A 22 -7.81 -5.95 2.46
C GLU A 22 -6.80 -6.04 3.60
N TYR A 23 -7.18 -5.55 4.78
CA TYR A 23 -6.36 -5.56 5.98
C TYR A 23 -6.86 -6.57 7.02
N LEU A 24 -5.91 -7.16 7.74
CA LEU A 24 -6.12 -7.82 9.03
C LEU A 24 -5.36 -7.03 10.10
N MET A 25 -6.03 -6.69 11.19
CA MET A 25 -5.47 -5.87 12.27
C MET A 25 -5.65 -6.53 13.63
N MET A 26 -4.67 -6.33 14.51
CA MET A 26 -4.75 -6.64 15.93
C MET A 26 -4.60 -5.35 16.74
N TYR A 27 -5.67 -4.97 17.44
CA TYR A 27 -5.69 -3.85 18.39
C TYR A 27 -5.38 -4.34 19.81
N ARG A 28 -4.49 -3.62 20.49
CA ARG A 28 -4.09 -3.85 21.89
C ARG A 28 -4.94 -3.00 22.85
N GLY A 29 -4.80 -3.27 24.16
CA GLY A 29 -5.57 -2.59 25.20
C GLY A 29 -5.20 -1.11 25.39
N ASP A 30 -3.99 -0.73 24.98
CA ASP A 30 -3.49 0.66 25.00
C ASP A 30 -3.89 1.48 23.76
N GLY A 31 -4.68 0.89 22.85
CA GLY A 31 -5.10 1.54 21.60
C GLY A 31 -4.10 1.41 20.45
N SER A 32 -2.91 0.86 20.68
CA SER A 32 -1.98 0.54 19.58
C SER A 32 -2.52 -0.60 18.71
N ALA A 33 -2.04 -0.68 17.47
CA ALA A 33 -2.38 -1.76 16.57
C ALA A 33 -1.19 -2.23 15.73
N THR A 34 -1.25 -3.47 15.25
CA THR A 34 -0.44 -3.95 14.13
C THR A 34 -1.37 -4.44 13.02
N PHE A 35 -0.93 -4.33 11.78
CA PHE A 35 -1.72 -4.73 10.62
C PHE A 35 -0.85 -5.32 9.52
N VAL A 36 -1.48 -6.18 8.73
CA VAL A 36 -0.98 -6.69 7.46
C VAL A 36 -2.09 -6.59 6.42
N GLY A 37 -1.74 -6.48 5.16
CA GLY A 37 -2.73 -6.46 4.10
C GLY A 37 -2.15 -6.63 2.71
N LEU A 38 -3.02 -6.95 1.76
CA LEU A 38 -2.70 -6.96 0.34
C LEU A 38 -3.51 -5.89 -0.36
N GLU A 39 -2.84 -5.07 -1.17
CA GLU A 39 -3.48 -4.02 -1.96
C GLU A 39 -3.30 -4.29 -3.44
N ARG A 40 -4.39 -4.43 -4.18
CA ARG A 40 -4.36 -4.44 -5.64
C ARG A 40 -4.44 -3.01 -6.16
N PHE A 41 -3.44 -2.60 -6.92
CA PHE A 41 -3.45 -1.37 -7.70
C PHE A 41 -3.84 -1.64 -9.15
N VAL A 42 -4.64 -0.78 -9.76
CA VAL A 42 -4.94 -0.75 -11.19
C VAL A 42 -4.80 0.69 -11.69
N GLY A 43 -3.96 0.91 -12.70
CA GLY A 43 -3.67 2.25 -13.19
C GLY A 43 -2.40 2.31 -14.02
N ARG A 44 -1.60 3.36 -13.82
CA ARG A 44 -0.34 3.59 -14.52
C ARG A 44 0.77 4.16 -13.65
N ILE A 45 2.01 3.85 -14.02
CA ILE A 45 3.22 4.50 -13.54
C ILE A 45 3.83 5.24 -14.73
N GLY A 46 3.82 6.57 -14.71
CA GLY A 46 4.12 7.38 -15.89
C GLY A 46 3.23 6.99 -17.07
N SER A 47 3.83 6.54 -18.17
CA SER A 47 3.11 6.08 -19.37
C SER A 47 2.75 4.59 -19.39
N LYS A 48 3.22 3.79 -18.42
CA LYS A 48 3.04 2.33 -18.39
C LYS A 48 1.74 1.95 -17.68
N ALA A 49 0.79 1.37 -18.40
CA ALA A 49 -0.49 0.94 -17.84
C ALA A 49 -0.46 -0.53 -17.39
N GLY A 50 -1.11 -0.83 -16.26
CA GLY A 50 -1.17 -2.17 -15.74
C GLY A 50 -1.82 -2.29 -14.37
N SER A 51 -1.54 -3.39 -13.70
CA SER A 51 -1.92 -3.63 -12.32
C SER A 51 -0.78 -4.35 -11.60
N PHE A 52 -0.77 -4.30 -10.27
CA PHE A 52 0.13 -5.09 -9.42
C PHE A 52 -0.47 -5.22 -8.01
N VAL A 53 0.14 -6.06 -7.17
CA VAL A 53 -0.26 -6.22 -5.77
C VAL A 53 0.87 -5.80 -4.85
N LEU A 54 0.56 -4.94 -3.87
CA LEU A 54 1.44 -4.61 -2.77
C LEU A 54 1.15 -5.52 -1.57
N GLN A 55 2.18 -6.05 -0.93
CA GLN A 55 2.10 -6.53 0.45
C GLN A 55 2.38 -5.37 1.40
N ARG A 56 1.54 -5.19 2.42
CA ARG A 56 1.66 -4.13 3.44
C ARG A 56 1.83 -4.73 4.82
N THR A 57 2.67 -4.11 5.64
CA THR A 57 2.82 -4.42 7.07
C THR A 57 3.06 -3.14 7.84
N GLY A 58 2.41 -2.97 8.99
CA GLY A 58 2.59 -1.77 9.77
C GLY A 58 2.09 -1.83 11.21
N THR A 59 2.27 -0.70 11.89
CA THR A 59 1.88 -0.46 13.27
C THR A 59 1.24 0.91 13.40
N PHE A 60 0.25 1.03 14.27
CA PHE A 60 -0.32 2.29 14.71
C PHE A 60 0.01 2.50 16.18
N GLU A 61 0.83 3.50 16.49
CA GLU A 61 1.29 3.83 17.84
C GLU A 61 1.44 5.36 17.96
N ASN A 62 1.09 5.92 19.14
CA ASN A 62 1.22 7.34 19.42
C ASN A 62 0.57 8.27 18.37
N GLY A 63 -0.57 7.86 17.79
CA GLY A 63 -1.29 8.65 16.78
C GLY A 63 -0.66 8.61 15.38
N GLN A 64 0.36 7.77 15.16
CA GLN A 64 1.04 7.63 13.88
C GLN A 64 0.92 6.20 13.35
N ALA A 65 0.52 6.07 12.08
CA ALA A 65 0.60 4.83 11.34
C ALA A 65 1.95 4.78 10.61
N LYS A 66 2.76 3.77 10.94
CA LYS A 66 4.00 3.44 10.23
C LYS A 66 3.77 2.16 9.46
N GLU A 67 4.11 2.16 8.17
CA GLU A 67 4.04 0.96 7.35
C GLU A 67 5.21 0.84 6.39
N SER A 68 5.49 -0.40 6.00
CA SER A 68 6.31 -0.77 4.87
C SER A 68 5.45 -1.52 3.86
N TYR A 69 5.73 -1.34 2.58
CA TYR A 69 5.05 -2.04 1.51
C TYR A 69 6.01 -2.44 0.40
N SER A 70 5.69 -3.52 -0.31
CA SER A 70 6.50 -4.03 -1.42
C SER A 70 5.62 -4.66 -2.50
N VAL A 71 6.02 -4.51 -3.76
CA VAL A 71 5.39 -5.18 -4.90
C VAL A 71 5.64 -6.67 -4.79
N ILE A 72 4.58 -7.48 -4.81
CA ILE A 72 4.70 -8.94 -4.84
C ILE A 72 5.27 -9.34 -6.21
N PRO A 73 6.45 -10.00 -6.27
CA PRO A 73 7.05 -10.42 -7.53
C PRO A 73 6.10 -11.30 -8.35
N GLY A 74 5.98 -11.01 -9.65
CA GLY A 74 5.09 -11.74 -10.55
C GLY A 74 3.60 -11.35 -10.47
N SER A 75 3.23 -10.40 -9.62
CA SER A 75 1.83 -9.92 -9.54
C SER A 75 1.47 -8.89 -10.62
N ALA A 76 2.48 -8.29 -11.26
CA ALA A 76 2.26 -7.19 -12.18
C ALA A 76 1.71 -7.65 -13.54
N THR A 77 0.95 -6.79 -14.22
CA THR A 77 0.30 -7.06 -15.51
C THR A 77 0.50 -5.93 -16.51
N GLY A 78 0.25 -6.20 -17.80
CA GLY A 78 0.32 -5.18 -18.85
C GLY A 78 1.74 -4.63 -19.02
N ASP A 79 1.87 -3.33 -19.18
CA ASP A 79 3.17 -2.66 -19.35
C ASP A 79 3.98 -2.58 -18.04
N LEU A 80 3.38 -3.04 -16.93
CA LEU A 80 4.03 -3.14 -15.62
C LEU A 80 4.64 -4.51 -15.36
N LEU A 81 4.59 -5.46 -16.31
CA LEU A 81 5.30 -6.73 -16.18
C LEU A 81 6.80 -6.49 -15.86
N GLY A 82 7.33 -7.28 -14.93
CA GLY A 82 8.71 -7.12 -14.43
C GLY A 82 8.86 -6.09 -13.30
N LEU A 83 7.80 -5.38 -12.90
CA LEU A 83 7.85 -4.40 -11.81
C LEU A 83 8.31 -5.05 -10.49
N ARG A 84 9.32 -4.44 -9.89
CA ARG A 84 9.72 -4.62 -8.50
C ARG A 84 9.72 -3.26 -7.81
N GLY A 85 9.51 -3.26 -6.50
CA GLY A 85 9.62 -2.04 -5.74
C GLY A 85 9.14 -2.16 -4.31
N ASP A 86 9.48 -1.15 -3.52
CA ASP A 86 9.12 -1.04 -2.12
C ASP A 86 9.10 0.42 -1.67
N GLY A 87 8.56 0.62 -0.48
CA GLY A 87 8.53 1.91 0.18
C GLY A 87 8.05 1.80 1.61
N SER A 88 8.02 2.94 2.29
CA SER A 88 7.52 3.04 3.65
C SER A 88 6.90 4.41 3.87
N SER A 89 5.92 4.48 4.77
CA SER A 89 5.31 5.74 5.16
C SER A 89 5.19 5.81 6.68
N ALA A 90 5.22 7.03 7.21
CA ALA A 90 4.96 7.33 8.62
C ALA A 90 4.03 8.54 8.68
N VAL A 91 2.72 8.28 8.66
CA VAL A 91 1.70 9.31 8.57
C VAL A 91 0.92 9.42 9.87
N GLY A 92 0.73 10.65 10.34
CA GLY A 92 -0.23 10.96 11.40
C GLY A 92 -1.64 11.09 10.84
N HIS A 93 -2.56 11.63 11.64
CA HIS A 93 -3.87 12.02 11.15
C HIS A 93 -3.76 13.17 10.13
N GLY A 94 -4.33 13.00 8.94
CA GLY A 94 -4.33 13.97 7.86
C GLY A 94 -5.22 13.53 6.70
N MET A 95 -5.51 14.46 5.78
CA MET A 95 -6.31 14.16 4.57
C MET A 95 -5.45 13.66 3.40
N GLU A 96 -4.15 13.96 3.42
CA GLU A 96 -3.20 13.54 2.40
C GLU A 96 -2.28 12.46 2.97
N HIS A 97 -2.11 11.40 2.19
CA HIS A 97 -1.24 10.27 2.53
C HIS A 97 -0.22 10.11 1.41
N PRO A 98 0.97 10.73 1.54
CA PRO A 98 2.04 10.59 0.57
C PRO A 98 2.37 9.12 0.34
N PHE A 99 2.47 8.73 -0.92
CA PHE A 99 2.87 7.40 -1.34
C PHE A 99 4.10 7.52 -2.22
N GLU A 100 5.20 6.93 -1.75
CA GLU A 100 6.45 6.85 -2.50
C GLU A 100 6.77 5.38 -2.79
N LEU A 101 7.11 5.08 -4.03
CA LEU A 101 7.52 3.74 -4.45
C LEU A 101 8.88 3.85 -5.12
N ASN A 102 9.89 3.24 -4.53
CA ASN A 102 11.15 2.99 -5.21
C ASN A 102 10.94 1.75 -6.09
N TYR A 103 11.17 1.86 -7.40
CA TYR A 103 10.86 0.77 -8.33
C TYR A 103 11.87 0.61 -9.45
N GLU A 104 11.89 -0.60 -10.00
CA GLU A 104 12.62 -0.98 -11.20
C GLU A 104 11.79 -1.95 -12.04
N PHE A 105 12.15 -2.09 -13.31
CA PHE A 105 11.62 -3.12 -14.20
C PHE A 105 12.74 -4.10 -14.55
N VAL A 106 12.53 -5.39 -14.23
CA VAL A 106 13.49 -6.48 -14.45
C VAL A 106 13.01 -7.41 -15.56
#